data_AF-A0A6C0K9H5-F1
#
_entry.id   AF-A0A6C0K9H5-F1
#
_cell.length_a   1.000
_cell.length_b   1.000
_cell.length_c   1.000
_cell.angle_alpha   90.00
_cell.angle_beta   90.00
_cell.angle_gamma   90.00
#
_symmetry.space_group_name_H-M   'P 1'
#
loop_
_entity.id
_entity.type
_entity.pdbx_description
1 polymer ?
#
loop_
_entity_poly.entity_id
_entity_poly.type
_entity_poly.pdbx_seq_one_letter_code
_entity_poly.pdbx_strand_id
1 'polypeptide(L)'
;MSQPMKTYTVIKVSGVQLPRKKKTFGEYHSRAPQAAAKKAHNELCKALGGTKGGCAYTITIQEITRGSKRKTFMYRTKRIKDPKIVKKGKTTITFNYKTEAKPLKPKSSYSN
;
A
#
# COMPACT_ATOMS: atom_id res chain seq x y z
N MET A 1 -3.07 5.81 23.15
CA MET A 1 -1.87 4.97 22.95
C MET A 1 -1.36 5.11 21.51
N SER A 2 -0.25 5.79 21.27
CA SER A 2 0.34 5.92 19.92
C SER A 2 1.30 4.75 19.66
N GLN A 3 0.95 3.83 18.75
CA GLN A 3 1.85 2.75 18.35
C GLN A 3 3.16 3.30 17.73
N PRO A 4 4.32 2.66 17.96
CA PRO A 4 5.60 3.11 17.42
C PRO A 4 5.59 3.06 15.89
N MET A 5 6.35 3.97 15.27
CA MET A 5 6.55 3.99 13.82
C MET A 5 7.39 2.78 13.41
N LYS A 6 6.97 2.12 12.33
CA LYS A 6 7.65 0.97 11.75
C LYS A 6 8.01 1.26 10.30
N THR A 7 9.07 0.61 9.82
CA THR A 7 9.53 0.74 8.44
C THR A 7 9.18 -0.52 7.68
N TYR A 8 8.60 -0.35 6.49
CA TYR A 8 8.21 -1.44 5.60
C TYR A 8 8.77 -1.21 4.21
N THR A 9 9.15 -2.28 3.53
CA THR A 9 9.52 -2.25 2.10
C THR A 9 8.55 -3.13 1.31
N VAL A 10 8.33 -2.82 0.02
CA VAL A 10 7.53 -3.67 -0.87
C VAL A 10 8.46 -4.68 -1.52
N ILE A 11 8.20 -5.97 -1.26
CA ILE A 11 9.00 -7.07 -1.80
C ILE A 11 8.40 -7.66 -3.07
N LYS A 12 7.08 -7.53 -3.26
CA LYS A 12 6.38 -8.09 -4.42
C LYS A 12 5.09 -7.34 -4.71
N VAL A 13 4.84 -7.13 -6.00
CA VAL A 13 3.55 -6.67 -6.52
C VAL A 13 3.05 -7.69 -7.54
N SER A 14 1.75 -7.95 -7.53
CA SER A 14 1.09 -8.87 -8.45
C SER A 14 -0.21 -8.27 -8.99
N GLY A 15 -0.60 -8.65 -10.20
CA GLY A 15 -1.77 -8.09 -10.90
C GLY A 15 -1.46 -6.84 -11.73
N VAL A 16 -0.18 -6.50 -11.93
CA VAL A 16 0.24 -5.46 -12.87
C VAL A 16 1.64 -5.69 -13.40
N GLN A 17 1.86 -5.34 -14.66
CA GLN A 17 3.17 -5.31 -15.28
C GLN A 17 3.90 -4.04 -14.83
N LEU A 18 4.94 -4.21 -14.01
CA LEU A 18 5.80 -3.09 -13.63
C LEU A 18 6.72 -2.71 -14.79
N PRO A 19 6.89 -1.41 -15.10
CA PRO A 19 7.90 -1.00 -16.08
C PRO A 19 9.30 -1.39 -15.56
N ARG A 20 10.14 -1.94 -16.44
CA ARG A 20 11.46 -2.52 -16.10
C ARG A 20 12.36 -1.57 -15.27
N LYS A 21 12.20 -0.25 -15.43
CA LYS A 21 12.98 0.80 -14.74
C LYS A 21 12.44 1.21 -13.35
N LYS A 22 11.27 0.74 -12.91
CA LYS A 22 10.64 1.13 -11.62
C LYS A 22 10.45 -0.04 -10.64
N LYS A 23 11.38 -1.00 -10.64
CA LYS A 23 11.34 -2.12 -9.67
C LYS A 23 11.72 -1.72 -8.24
N THR A 24 12.32 -0.54 -8.05
CA THR A 24 12.66 -0.01 -6.73
C THR A 24 11.42 0.59 -6.09
N PHE A 25 10.83 -0.17 -5.17
CA PHE A 25 9.88 0.36 -4.22
C PHE A 25 10.65 0.96 -3.04
N GLY A 26 10.22 2.13 -2.58
CA GLY A 26 10.87 2.84 -1.48
C GLY A 26 10.57 2.25 -0.10
N GLU A 27 11.08 2.94 0.92
CA GLU A 27 10.79 2.65 2.32
C GLU A 27 9.54 3.40 2.79
N TYR A 28 8.62 2.68 3.42
CA TYR A 28 7.35 3.20 3.89
C TYR A 28 7.30 3.20 5.41
N HIS A 29 7.37 4.40 5.99
CA HIS A 29 7.24 4.63 7.43
C HIS A 29 5.77 4.72 7.81
N SER A 30 5.26 3.78 8.61
CA SER A 30 3.86 3.74 9.05
C SER A 30 3.71 3.01 10.38
N ARG A 31 2.66 3.33 11.15
CA ARG A 31 2.33 2.58 12.37
C ARG A 31 1.76 1.19 12.06
N ALA A 32 0.91 1.12 11.03
CA ALA A 32 0.28 -0.12 10.59
C ALA A 32 0.81 -0.58 9.22
N PRO A 33 0.99 -1.90 9.00
CA PRO A 33 1.41 -2.44 7.70
C PRO A 33 0.40 -2.10 6.60
N GLN A 34 -0.89 -2.13 6.90
CA GLN A 34 -1.94 -1.73 5.95
C GLN A 34 -1.78 -0.28 5.46
N ALA A 35 -1.33 0.63 6.32
CA ALA A 35 -1.09 2.02 5.92
C ALA A 35 0.12 2.14 4.98
N ALA A 36 1.19 1.38 5.23
CA ALA A 36 2.33 1.30 4.32
C ALA A 36 1.91 0.75 2.94
N ALA A 37 1.10 -0.31 2.92
CA ALA A 37 0.58 -0.87 1.66
C ALA A 37 -0.28 0.13 0.87
N LYS A 38 -1.11 0.96 1.54
CA LYS A 38 -1.88 2.03 0.87
C LYS A 38 -0.99 3.11 0.27
N LYS A 39 0.10 3.48 0.96
CA LYS A 39 1.09 4.45 0.44
C LYS A 39 1.77 3.90 -0.82
N ALA A 40 2.30 2.67 -0.73
CA ALA A 40 2.89 1.97 -1.86
C ALA A 40 1.93 1.85 -3.05
N HIS A 41 0.67 1.52 -2.80
CA HIS A 41 -0.36 1.46 -3.82
C HIS A 41 -0.55 2.79 -4.55
N ASN A 42 -0.66 3.89 -3.80
CA ASN A 42 -0.89 5.21 -4.38
C ASN A 42 0.30 5.65 -5.24
N GLU A 43 1.52 5.40 -4.77
CA GLU A 43 2.74 5.69 -5.53
C GLU A 43 2.80 4.88 -6.83
N LEU A 44 2.55 3.57 -6.74
CA LEU A 44 2.53 2.69 -7.90
C LEU A 44 1.43 3.08 -8.90
N CYS A 45 0.23 3.35 -8.41
CA CYS A 45 -0.90 3.78 -9.23
C CYS A 45 -0.57 5.07 -10.00
N LYS A 46 0.08 6.05 -9.35
CA LYS A 46 0.57 7.27 -10.00
C LYS A 46 1.64 6.95 -11.04
N ALA A 47 2.59 6.09 -10.68
CA ALA A 47 3.71 5.71 -11.55
C ALA A 47 3.28 4.99 -12.84
N LEU A 48 2.11 4.35 -12.83
CA LEU A 48 1.53 3.62 -13.95
C LEU A 48 0.54 4.44 -14.80
N GLY A 49 0.44 5.76 -14.58
CA GLY A 49 -0.46 6.63 -15.35
C GLY A 49 -1.85 6.80 -14.76
N GLY A 50 -2.04 6.38 -13.50
CA GLY A 50 -3.03 6.87 -12.55
C GLY A 50 -4.35 7.38 -13.09
N THR A 51 -5.15 6.53 -13.74
CA THR A 51 -6.63 6.63 -13.93
C THR A 51 -7.13 5.66 -15.01
N LYS A 52 -6.34 5.37 -16.05
CA LYS A 52 -6.84 4.71 -17.26
C LYS A 52 -7.21 3.22 -17.16
N GLY A 53 -6.86 2.50 -16.08
CA GLY A 53 -7.04 1.04 -16.03
C GLY A 53 -7.55 0.44 -14.72
N GLY A 54 -7.96 1.27 -13.75
CA GLY A 54 -8.27 0.78 -12.41
C GLY A 54 -7.02 0.30 -11.67
N CYS A 55 -6.64 0.99 -10.60
CA CYS A 55 -5.49 0.56 -9.81
C CYS A 55 -5.94 -0.54 -8.85
N ALA A 56 -5.84 -1.80 -9.25
CA ALA A 56 -6.19 -2.96 -8.43
C ALA A 56 -5.08 -4.01 -8.47
N TYR A 57 -4.28 -4.08 -7.40
CA TYR A 57 -3.06 -4.89 -7.35
C TYR A 57 -2.92 -5.57 -5.99
N THR A 58 -2.19 -6.67 -5.94
CA THR A 58 -1.77 -7.29 -4.68
C THR A 58 -0.37 -6.80 -4.32
N ILE A 59 -0.21 -6.21 -3.15
CA ILE A 59 1.07 -5.69 -2.65
C ILE A 59 1.49 -6.53 -1.47
N THR A 60 2.73 -7.03 -1.53
CA THR A 60 3.39 -7.74 -0.45
C THR A 60 4.46 -6.84 0.13
N ILE A 61 4.33 -6.52 1.42
CA ILE A 61 5.29 -5.71 2.16
C ILE A 61 5.98 -6.53 3.23
N GLN A 62 7.20 -6.18 3.55
CA GLN A 62 7.98 -6.77 4.63
C GLN A 62 8.34 -5.68 5.63
N GLU A 63 8.19 -5.97 6.92
CA GLU A 63 8.71 -5.10 7.99
C GLU A 63 10.24 -5.18 7.99
N ILE A 64 10.91 -4.02 7.92
CA ILE A 64 12.37 -3.90 7.95
C ILE A 64 12.87 -3.06 9.13
N THR A 65 11.98 -2.72 10.07
CA THR A 65 12.34 -2.05 11.32
C THR A 65 13.50 -2.80 12.01
N ARG A 66 14.46 -2.05 12.56
CA ARG A 66 15.61 -2.62 13.28
C ARG A 66 15.12 -3.57 14.39
N GLY A 67 15.66 -4.78 14.42
CA GLY A 67 15.27 -5.82 15.40
C GLY A 67 13.95 -6.54 15.09
N SER A 68 13.29 -6.26 13.96
CA SER A 68 12.07 -6.98 13.58
C SER A 68 12.37 -8.40 13.07
N LYS A 69 11.39 -9.30 13.22
CA LYS A 69 11.44 -10.67 12.66
C LYS A 69 11.22 -10.72 11.14
N ARG A 70 11.33 -9.58 10.44
CA ARG A 70 11.10 -9.45 8.99
C ARG A 70 9.78 -10.05 8.50
N LYS A 71 8.70 -9.84 9.26
CA LYS A 71 7.37 -10.37 8.94
C LYS A 71 6.86 -9.80 7.62
N THR A 72 6.25 -10.66 6.83
CA THR A 72 5.68 -10.33 5.53
C THR A 72 4.16 -10.21 5.64
N PHE A 73 3.58 -9.20 5.00
CA PHE A 73 2.15 -8.93 4.98
C PHE A 73 1.69 -8.72 3.54
N MET A 74 0.59 -9.37 3.17
CA MET A 74 0.06 -9.30 1.81
C MET A 74 -1.31 -8.64 1.81
N TYR A 75 -1.53 -7.67 0.92
CA TYR A 75 -2.76 -6.90 0.84
C TYR A 75 -3.27 -6.85 -0.59
N ARG A 76 -4.55 -7.17 -0.78
CA ARG A 76 -5.26 -6.85 -2.01
C ARG A 76 -5.69 -5.39 -1.94
N THR A 77 -5.13 -4.57 -2.81
CA THR A 77 -5.35 -3.13 -2.85
C THR A 77 -6.18 -2.75 -4.06
N LYS A 78 -7.12 -1.83 -3.89
CA LYS A 78 -7.90 -1.25 -5.00
C LYS A 78 -8.17 0.22 -4.76
N ARG A 79 -8.17 1.00 -5.83
CA ARG A 79 -8.67 2.37 -5.83
C ARG A 79 -10.15 2.37 -6.20
N ILE A 80 -10.97 2.96 -5.34
CA ILE A 80 -12.41 3.12 -5.54
C ILE A 80 -12.75 4.60 -5.64
N LYS A 81 -13.75 4.93 -6.47
CA LYS A 81 -14.30 6.29 -6.53
C LYS A 81 -15.16 6.49 -5.27
N ASP A 82 -14.74 7.40 -4.42
CA ASP A 82 -15.37 7.66 -3.12
C ASP A 82 -15.15 9.15 -2.82
N PRO A 83 -15.95 10.03 -3.46
CA PRO A 83 -15.73 11.47 -3.40
C PRO A 83 -15.95 11.97 -1.97
N LYS A 84 -14.87 12.43 -1.33
CA LYS A 84 -14.90 13.02 0.00
C LYS A 84 -14.39 14.45 -0.05
N ILE A 85 -15.22 15.36 0.44
CA ILE A 85 -14.85 16.76 0.61
C ILE A 85 -14.28 16.94 2.01
N VAL A 86 -13.05 17.45 2.09
CA VAL A 86 -12.40 17.77 3.36
C VAL A 86 -12.13 19.27 3.39
N LYS A 87 -12.72 19.96 4.36
CA LYS A 87 -12.40 21.36 4.64
C LYS A 87 -11.13 21.42 5.48
N LYS A 88 -10.10 22.10 4.99
CA LYS A 88 -8.86 22.37 5.73
C LYS A 88 -8.69 23.89 5.82
N GLY A 89 -9.16 24.46 6.92
CA GLY A 89 -9.24 25.91 7.08
C GLY A 89 -10.15 26.54 6.01
N LYS A 90 -9.60 27.46 5.21
CA LYS A 90 -10.31 28.14 4.10
C LYS A 90 -10.31 27.35 2.78
N THR A 91 -9.58 26.24 2.69
CA THR A 91 -9.43 25.47 1.45
C THR A 91 -10.29 24.22 1.49
N THR A 92 -11.03 23.98 0.40
CA THR A 92 -11.80 22.75 0.19
C THR A 92 -10.98 21.80 -0.67
N ILE A 93 -10.62 20.64 -0.14
CA ILE A 93 -9.91 19.58 -0.88
C ILE A 93 -10.90 18.47 -1.21
N THR A 94 -11.15 18.26 -2.50
CA THR A 94 -12.00 17.18 -2.99
C THR A 94 -11.15 15.94 -3.30
N PHE A 95 -11.28 14.91 -2.48
CA PHE A 95 -10.69 13.60 -2.73
C PHE A 95 -11.67 12.73 -3.51
N ASN A 96 -11.49 12.61 -4.82
CA ASN A 96 -12.41 11.82 -5.66
C ASN A 96 -12.31 10.30 -5.46
N TYR A 97 -11.24 9.83 -4.80
CA TYR A 97 -10.93 8.41 -4.70
C TYR A 97 -10.38 8.04 -3.34
N LYS A 98 -10.69 6.82 -2.92
CA LYS A 98 -10.14 6.16 -1.74
C LYS A 98 -9.39 4.90 -2.12
N THR A 99 -8.36 4.58 -1.35
CA THR A 99 -7.59 3.33 -1.49
C THR A 99 -8.00 2.35 -0.41
N GLU A 100 -8.57 1.24 -0.83
CA GLU A 100 -8.84 0.10 0.03
C GLU A 100 -7.66 -0.87 0.00
N ALA A 101 -7.36 -1.44 1.16
CA ALA A 101 -6.36 -2.49 1.32
C ALA A 101 -6.95 -3.57 2.21
N LYS A 102 -7.30 -4.72 1.63
CA LYS A 102 -7.82 -5.88 2.36
C LYS A 102 -6.66 -6.84 2.63
N PRO A 103 -6.42 -7.25 3.89
CA PRO A 103 -5.39 -8.24 4.19
C PRO A 103 -5.74 -9.55 3.49
N LEU A 104 -4.76 -10.14 2.81
CA LEU A 104 -4.84 -11.52 2.37
C LEU A 104 -4.30 -12.34 3.52
N LYS A 105 -5.12 -13.28 4.04
CA LYS A 105 -4.63 -14.25 5.02
C LYS A 105 -3.41 -14.93 4.39
N PRO A 106 -2.28 -15.07 5.10
CA PRO A 106 -1.23 -15.96 4.62
C PRO A 106 -1.87 -17.31 4.34
N LYS A 107 -1.57 -17.93 3.19
CA LYS A 107 -1.79 -19.38 3.08
C LYS A 107 -0.97 -19.97 4.21
N SER A 108 -1.64 -20.50 5.23
CA SER A 108 -1.01 -21.36 6.22
C SER A 108 -0.36 -22.48 5.43
N SER A 109 0.93 -22.38 5.16
CA SER A 109 1.71 -23.55 4.75
C SER A 109 1.57 -24.52 5.92
N TYR A 110 1.05 -25.70 5.62
CA TYR A 110 0.89 -26.79 6.56
C TYR A 110 2.11 -26.91 7.48
N SER A 111 1.84 -27.05 8.79
CA SER A 111 2.76 -27.73 9.69
C SER A 111 3.00 -29.12 9.10
N ASN A 112 4.24 -29.41 8.71
CA ASN A 112 4.73 -30.79 8.66
C ASN A 112 5.31 -31.12 10.03
#